data_AF-A0A6I3V022-F1
#
_entry.id   AF-A0A6I3V022-F1
#
_cell.length_a   1.000
_cell.length_b   1.000
_cell.length_c   1.000
_cell.angle_alpha   90.00
_cell.angle_beta   90.00
_cell.angle_gamma   90.00
#
_symmetry.space_group_name_H-M   'P 1'
#
loop_
_entity.id
_entity.type
_entity.pdbx_description
1 polymer ?
#
loop_
_entity_poly.entity_id
_entity_poly.type
_entity_poly.pdbx_seq_one_letter_code
_entity_poly.pdbx_strand_id
1 'polypeptide(L)'
;ITTEKETIAKDIEMSKNDPAQQAELMAKTFNLPVNNYLAYFSNEECKGWLDKFDKSLFVGNEERSARCVLGVDLSDVNDICSVSFMVVRGEERQYLNKKFMPRHTIEGLPKELRDKYA
;
A
#
# COMPACT_ATOMS: atom_id res chain seq x y z
N ILE A 1 -22.88 -3.99 -6.55
CA ILE A 1 -23.63 -2.95 -5.79
C ILE A 1 -23.01 -1.63 -6.16
N THR A 2 -23.75 -0.76 -6.85
CA THR A 2 -23.23 0.53 -7.32
C THR A 2 -23.82 1.60 -6.42
N THR A 3 -23.11 1.92 -5.33
CA THR A 3 -23.49 3.02 -4.44
C THR A 3 -23.05 4.33 -5.09
N GLU A 4 -23.97 5.30 -5.21
CA GLU A 4 -23.65 6.59 -5.82
C GLU A 4 -22.65 7.38 -4.96
N LYS A 5 -21.73 8.11 -5.61
CA LYS A 5 -20.62 8.83 -4.94
C LYS A 5 -21.12 9.81 -3.87
N GLU A 6 -22.29 10.41 -4.08
CA GLU A 6 -22.91 11.37 -3.17
C GLU A 6 -23.37 10.71 -1.87
N THR A 7 -23.85 9.47 -1.94
CA THR A 7 -24.24 8.69 -0.76
C THR A 7 -23.02 8.35 0.10
N ILE A 8 -21.92 7.93 -0.53
CA ILE A 8 -20.66 7.63 0.16
C ILE A 8 -20.12 8.88 0.87
N ALA A 9 -20.18 10.06 0.22
CA ALA A 9 -19.71 11.30 0.82
C ALA A 9 -20.50 11.68 2.09
N LYS A 10 -21.82 11.51 2.05
CA LYS A 10 -22.70 11.77 3.20
C LYS A 10 -22.43 10.80 4.35
N ASP A 11 -22.23 9.52 4.05
CA ASP A 11 -21.92 8.50 5.05
C ASP A 11 -20.54 8.73 5.71
N ILE A 12 -19.55 9.24 4.94
CA ILE A 12 -18.25 9.65 5.48
C ILE A 12 -18.40 10.82 6.47
N GLU A 13 -19.23 11.82 6.16
CA GLU A 13 -19.46 12.94 7.08
C GLU A 13 -20.18 12.51 8.35
N MET A 14 -21.19 11.65 8.25
CA MET A 14 -21.95 11.14 9.40
C MET A 14 -21.09 10.28 10.33
N SER A 15 -20.16 9.51 9.76
CA SER A 15 -19.28 8.63 10.52
C SER A 15 -18.05 9.34 11.10
N LYS A 16 -17.82 10.62 10.80
CA LYS A 16 -16.56 11.35 11.12
C LYS A 16 -16.09 11.27 12.59
N ASN A 17 -17.02 11.09 13.54
CA ASN A 17 -16.73 10.99 14.97
C ASN A 17 -17.05 9.60 15.58
N ASP A 18 -17.40 8.61 14.75
CA ASP A 18 -17.72 7.24 15.18
C ASP A 18 -16.80 6.25 14.45
N PRO A 19 -15.70 5.81 15.09
CA PRO A 19 -14.75 4.87 14.51
C PRO A 19 -15.38 3.54 14.05
N ALA A 20 -16.45 3.08 14.70
CA ALA A 20 -17.11 1.83 14.35
C ALA A 20 -17.93 1.99 13.05
N GLN A 21 -18.65 3.10 12.90
CA GLN A 21 -19.35 3.40 11.65
C GLN A 21 -18.39 3.66 10.49
N GLN A 22 -17.25 4.32 10.72
CA GLN A 22 -16.21 4.48 9.69
C GLN A 22 -15.71 3.13 9.21
N ALA A 23 -15.43 2.22 10.13
CA ALA A 23 -14.97 0.88 9.81
C ALA A 23 -16.01 0.08 9.00
N GLU A 24 -17.28 0.15 9.39
CA GLU A 24 -18.37 -0.52 8.67
C GLU A 24 -18.57 0.06 7.25
N LEU A 25 -18.48 1.38 7.11
CA LEU A 25 -18.60 2.06 5.82
C LEU A 25 -17.46 1.66 4.87
N MET A 26 -16.23 1.61 5.38
CA MET A 26 -15.09 1.16 4.59
C MET A 26 -15.19 -0.33 4.24
N ALA A 27 -15.66 -1.19 5.16
CA ALA A 27 -15.94 -2.62 4.91
C ALA A 27 -16.88 -2.84 3.73
N LYS A 28 -17.99 -2.11 3.71
CA LYS A 28 -18.98 -2.17 2.63
C LYS A 28 -18.45 -1.60 1.32
N THR A 29 -17.67 -0.53 1.37
CA THR A 29 -17.16 0.16 0.17
C THR A 29 -16.06 -0.63 -0.53
N PHE A 30 -15.15 -1.24 0.22
CA PHE A 30 -14.00 -1.99 -0.33
C PHE A 30 -14.21 -3.50 -0.36
N ASN A 31 -15.40 -3.98 0.05
CA ASN A 31 -15.75 -5.41 0.13
C ASN A 31 -14.72 -6.22 0.94
N LEU A 32 -14.29 -5.70 2.10
CA LEU A 32 -13.33 -6.40 2.96
C LEU A 32 -14.01 -6.95 4.23
N PRO A 33 -13.47 -8.03 4.83
CA PRO A 33 -13.96 -8.54 6.10
C PRO A 33 -13.79 -7.49 7.22
N VAL A 34 -14.88 -7.20 7.94
CA VAL A 34 -14.94 -6.21 9.04
C VAL A 34 -13.85 -6.46 10.10
N ASN A 35 -13.46 -7.72 10.30
CA ASN A 35 -12.50 -8.16 11.32
C ASN A 35 -11.05 -7.71 11.03
N ASN A 36 -10.74 -7.26 9.81
CA ASN A 36 -9.40 -6.81 9.43
C ASN A 36 -9.22 -5.28 9.47
N TYR A 37 -10.25 -4.51 9.88
CA TYR A 37 -10.23 -3.04 9.82
C TYR A 37 -9.52 -2.33 10.98
N LEU A 38 -9.10 -3.05 12.01
CA LEU A 38 -8.24 -2.49 13.06
C LEU A 38 -6.74 -2.66 12.73
N ALA A 39 -6.42 -3.26 11.58
CA ALA A 39 -5.05 -3.44 11.10
C ALA A 39 -4.57 -2.30 10.19
N TYR A 40 -5.28 -1.17 10.15
CA TYR A 40 -4.84 -0.01 9.36
C TYR A 40 -3.89 0.86 10.16
N PHE A 41 -2.73 1.10 9.55
CA PHE A 41 -1.85 2.19 9.90
C PHE A 41 -2.51 3.51 9.49
N SER A 42 -2.47 4.52 10.36
CA SER A 42 -2.83 5.89 10.01
C SER A 42 -1.95 6.41 8.86
N ASN A 43 -2.40 7.45 8.15
CA ASN A 43 -1.59 8.06 7.08
C ASN A 43 -0.20 8.52 7.57
N GLU A 44 -0.09 8.94 8.84
CA GLU A 44 1.21 9.28 9.44
C GLU A 44 2.07 8.04 9.72
N GLU A 45 1.47 6.93 10.15
CA GLU A 45 2.18 5.65 10.29
C GLU A 45 2.59 5.04 8.94
N CYS A 46 1.79 5.27 7.90
CA CYS A 46 2.09 4.91 6.50
C CYS A 46 3.18 5.78 5.90
N LYS A 47 3.25 7.07 6.25
CA LYS A 47 4.43 7.91 5.94
C LYS A 47 5.65 7.32 6.61
N GLY A 48 5.52 6.81 7.84
CA GLY A 48 6.65 6.26 8.58
C GLY A 48 7.74 7.31 8.79
N TRP A 49 8.97 6.84 8.96
CA TRP A 49 10.11 7.71 9.29
C TRP A 49 10.87 8.12 8.02
N LEU A 50 10.19 8.76 7.07
CA LEU A 50 10.76 9.17 5.77
C LEU A 50 11.93 10.13 5.91
N ASP A 51 11.88 11.04 6.89
CA ASP A 51 12.95 11.99 7.21
C ASP A 51 14.23 11.30 7.71
N LYS A 52 14.10 10.07 8.23
CA LYS A 52 15.21 9.25 8.73
C LYS A 52 15.50 8.04 7.83
N PHE A 53 14.93 8.04 6.62
CA PHE A 53 15.07 6.93 5.70
C PHE A 53 16.55 6.65 5.39
N ASP A 54 16.97 5.42 5.67
CA ASP A 54 18.32 4.92 5.39
C ASP A 54 18.24 3.69 4.49
N LYS A 55 18.57 3.89 3.21
CA LYS A 55 18.57 2.84 2.20
C LYS A 55 19.55 1.70 2.54
N SER A 56 20.61 1.97 3.29
CA SER A 56 21.61 0.95 3.63
C SER A 56 21.04 -0.17 4.49
N LEU A 57 19.96 0.10 5.24
CA LEU A 57 19.27 -0.89 6.06
C LEU A 57 18.60 -2.00 5.24
N PHE A 58 18.38 -1.77 3.95
CA PHE A 58 17.76 -2.72 3.03
C PHE A 58 18.80 -3.47 2.16
N VAL A 59 20.10 -3.25 2.40
CA VAL A 59 21.18 -3.89 1.66
C VAL A 59 21.90 -4.86 2.59
N GLY A 60 21.95 -6.14 2.22
CA GLY A 60 22.80 -7.11 2.90
C GLY A 60 24.27 -6.92 2.51
N ASN A 61 25.18 -7.27 3.41
CA ASN A 61 26.61 -7.37 3.14
C ASN A 61 27.10 -8.79 3.46
N GLU A 62 28.41 -9.04 3.29
CA GLU A 62 29.01 -10.36 3.52
C GLU A 62 28.80 -10.88 4.96
N GLU A 63 28.60 -9.99 5.93
CA GLU A 63 28.46 -10.32 7.35
C GLU A 63 27.01 -10.32 7.85
N ARG A 64 26.07 -9.74 7.08
CA ARG A 64 24.67 -9.55 7.51
C ARG A 64 23.70 -9.52 6.33
N SER A 65 22.66 -10.35 6.43
CA SER A 65 21.44 -10.18 5.63
C SER A 65 20.56 -9.07 6.19
N ALA A 66 20.02 -8.20 5.32
CA ALA A 66 18.99 -7.24 5.72
C ALA A 66 17.77 -8.01 6.26
N ARG A 67 17.37 -7.72 7.51
CA ARG A 67 16.19 -8.32 8.15
C ARG A 67 15.04 -7.35 8.03
N CYS A 68 14.06 -7.68 7.21
CA CYS A 68 12.87 -6.89 6.97
C CYS A 68 11.62 -7.76 6.94
N VAL A 69 10.49 -7.15 7.24
CA VAL A 69 9.17 -7.71 6.92
C VAL A 69 8.92 -7.48 5.43
N LEU A 70 8.47 -8.52 4.74
CA LEU A 70 8.16 -8.48 3.31
C LEU A 70 6.65 -8.51 3.11
N GLY A 71 6.13 -7.50 2.42
CA GLY A 71 4.79 -7.52 1.84
C GLY A 71 4.90 -7.71 0.34
N VAL A 72 4.16 -8.65 -0.23
CA VAL A 72 4.09 -8.86 -1.68
C VAL A 72 2.64 -8.75 -2.10
N ASP A 73 2.38 -7.81 -2.99
CA ASP A 73 1.12 -7.70 -3.71
C ASP A 73 1.34 -8.21 -5.14
N LEU A 74 0.80 -9.39 -5.40
CA LEU A 74 0.78 -10.04 -6.71
C LEU A 74 -0.59 -9.86 -7.37
N SER A 75 -1.18 -8.68 -7.27
CA SER A 75 -2.50 -8.42 -7.82
C SER A 75 -2.63 -8.91 -9.28
N ASP A 76 -3.58 -9.82 -9.46
CA ASP A 76 -3.98 -10.44 -10.73
C ASP A 76 -4.79 -9.46 -11.62
N VAL A 77 -5.15 -8.30 -11.05
CA VAL A 77 -6.01 -7.29 -11.64
C VAL A 77 -5.28 -5.94 -11.57
N ASN A 78 -4.85 -5.42 -12.71
CA ASN A 78 -4.20 -4.11 -12.94
C ASN A 78 -2.67 -4.06 -12.89
N ASP A 79 -2.01 -5.04 -13.52
CA ASP A 79 -0.74 -4.82 -14.22
C ASP A 79 0.49 -4.39 -13.38
N ILE A 80 0.35 -4.18 -12.07
CA ILE A 80 1.43 -3.67 -11.23
C ILE A 80 1.51 -4.53 -9.98
N CYS A 81 2.54 -5.37 -9.95
CA CYS A 81 2.95 -6.05 -8.73
C CYS A 81 3.73 -5.07 -7.86
N SER A 82 3.61 -5.20 -6.55
CA SER A 82 4.44 -4.42 -5.62
C SER A 82 5.07 -5.31 -4.56
N VAL A 83 6.31 -4.98 -4.24
CA VAL A 83 7.08 -5.61 -3.16
C VAL A 83 7.49 -4.52 -2.20
N SER A 84 7.00 -4.64 -0.97
CA SER A 84 7.23 -3.72 0.13
C SER A 84 8.15 -4.36 1.16
N PHE A 85 9.23 -3.69 1.50
CA PHE A 85 10.13 -4.10 2.58
C PHE A 85 9.96 -3.13 3.74
N MET A 86 9.83 -3.65 4.96
CA MET A 86 9.81 -2.84 6.18
C MET A 86 10.93 -3.27 7.13
N VAL A 87 11.76 -2.32 7.56
CA VAL A 87 12.72 -2.54 8.65
C VAL A 87 12.17 -1.86 9.90
N VAL A 88 12.20 -2.59 11.02
CA VAL A 88 11.75 -2.11 12.34
C VAL A 88 12.96 -1.96 13.27
N ARG A 89 13.13 -0.79 13.88
CA ARG A 89 14.17 -0.51 14.89
C ARG A 89 13.56 0.26 16.06
N GLY A 90 13.21 -0.44 17.13
CA GLY A 90 12.43 0.16 18.22
C GLY A 90 11.06 0.60 17.70
N GLU A 91 10.76 1.90 17.78
CA GLU A 91 9.53 2.48 17.24
C GLU A 91 9.65 2.91 15.77
N GLU A 92 10.87 2.95 15.24
CA GLU A 92 11.13 3.39 13.87
C GLU A 92 10.66 2.33 12.87
N ARG A 93 9.89 2.78 11.87
CA ARG A 93 9.42 1.97 10.76
C ARG A 93 9.84 2.63 9.46
N GLN A 94 10.74 1.97 8.74
CA GLN A 94 11.21 2.42 7.43
C GLN A 94 10.69 1.48 6.36
N TYR A 95 10.22 2.06 5.26
CA TYR A 95 9.61 1.32 4.16
C TYR A 95 10.40 1.54 2.87
N LEU A 96 10.67 0.45 2.14
CA LEU A 96 11.16 0.50 0.77
C LEU A 96 10.17 -0.22 -0.12
N ASN A 97 9.56 0.50 -1.05
CA ASN A 97 8.59 -0.06 -1.99
C ASN A 97 9.20 -0.17 -3.39
N LYS A 98 9.03 -1.33 -4.00
CA LYS A 98 9.40 -1.62 -5.39
C LYS A 98 8.15 -2.01 -6.14
N LYS A 99 7.85 -1.28 -7.22
CA LYS A 99 6.73 -1.58 -8.11
C LYS A 99 7.28 -2.20 -9.38
N PHE A 100 6.62 -3.25 -9.84
CA PHE A 100 6.99 -4.01 -11.02
C PHE A 100 5.76 -4.08 -11.92
N MET A 101 5.96 -3.85 -13.20
CA MET A 101 4.94 -4.08 -14.22
C MET A 101 5.38 -5.29 -15.04
N PRO A 102 4.52 -6.31 -15.22
CA PRO A 102 4.84 -7.43 -16.09
C PRO A 102 5.22 -6.95 -17.50
N ARG A 103 6.21 -7.61 -18.09
CA ARG A 103 6.69 -7.24 -19.44
C ARG A 103 5.58 -7.31 -20.48
N HIS A 104 4.68 -8.29 -20.39
CA HIS A 104 3.55 -8.43 -21.33
C HIS A 104 2.60 -7.22 -21.27
N THR A 105 2.40 -6.63 -20.08
CA THR A 105 1.66 -5.37 -19.94
C THR A 105 2.38 -4.25 -20.70
N ILE A 106 3.69 -4.08 -20.47
CA ILE A 106 4.48 -3.03 -21.14
C ILE A 106 4.42 -3.21 -22.66
N GLU A 107 4.56 -4.44 -23.15
CA GLU A 107 4.51 -4.75 -24.59
C GLU A 107 3.15 -4.45 -25.22
N GLY A 108 2.06 -4.53 -24.44
CA GLY A 108 0.71 -4.14 -24.84
C GLY A 108 0.46 -2.63 -24.85
N LEU A 109 1.37 -1.81 -24.28
CA LEU A 109 1.22 -0.36 -24.29
C LEU A 109 1.52 0.26 -25.66
N PRO A 110 0.88 1.39 -26.01
CA PRO A 110 1.29 2.24 -27.13
C PRO A 110 2.79 2.53 -27.11
N LYS A 111 3.42 2.63 -28.28
CA LYS A 111 4.88 2.84 -28.43
C LYS A 111 5.39 4.04 -27.60
N GLU A 112 4.66 5.14 -27.62
CA GLU A 112 5.01 6.36 -26.86
C GLU A 112 5.05 6.14 -25.34
N LEU A 113 4.20 5.25 -24.82
CA LEU A 113 4.20 4.88 -23.41
C LEU A 113 5.30 3.86 -23.10
N ARG A 114 5.62 2.95 -24.02
CA ARG A 114 6.73 2.00 -23.86
C ARG A 114 8.07 2.71 -23.71
N ASP A 115 8.32 3.74 -24.51
CA ASP A 115 9.57 4.52 -24.46
C ASP A 115 9.76 5.27 -23.12
N LYS A 116 8.68 5.52 -22.38
CA LYS A 116 8.72 6.14 -21.03
C LYS A 116 9.18 5.15 -19.94
N TYR A 117 8.99 3.85 -20.15
CA TYR A 117 9.30 2.80 -19.19
C TYR A 117 10.54 1.96 -19.57
N ALA A 118 11.16 2.23 -20.73
CA ALA A 118 12.44 1.68 -21.18
C ALA A 118 13.63 2.33 -20.45
#